data_AF-A0A844Z5T1-F1
#
_entry.id   AF-A0A844Z5T1-F1
#
_cell.length_a   1.000
_cell.length_b   1.000
_cell.length_c   1.000
_cell.angle_alpha   90.00
_cell.angle_beta   90.00
_cell.angle_gamma   90.00
#
_symmetry.space_group_name_H-M   'P 1'
#
loop_
_entity.id
_entity.type
_entity.pdbx_description
1 polymer ?
#
loop_
_entity_poly.entity_id
_entity_poly.type
_entity_poly.pdbx_seq_one_letter_code
_entity_poly.pdbx_strand_id
1 'polypeptide(L)'
;MKRLTAMAALALLAACSSEEPVPEAPASEPAATASASPAASAAPAAELNEIPAAFRGYWDAETGSCANWSDAQLTIEARRVQFYESLGEVTSLSQPAPDTLVIDFTMSGEGDTWTEQATYRLLDGGQVLESSFGDGEAFRRKRCEALVDMPME
;
A
#
# COMPACT_ATOMS: atom_id res chain seq x y z
N MET A 1 25.56 17.91 50.28
CA MET A 1 26.02 16.83 51.19
C MET A 1 26.38 15.64 50.33
N LYS A 2 27.67 15.28 50.34
CA LYS A 2 28.30 14.10 49.73
C LYS A 2 27.73 12.85 50.45
N ARG A 3 27.55 11.68 49.81
CA ARG A 3 28.45 10.51 49.75
C ARG A 3 27.58 9.30 49.32
N LEU A 4 27.97 8.26 48.59
CA LEU A 4 29.16 7.76 47.86
C LEU A 4 28.59 6.56 47.02
N THR A 5 28.87 6.37 45.72
CA THR A 5 29.95 5.51 45.14
C THR A 5 29.98 4.06 45.68
N ALA A 6 30.24 2.97 44.94
CA ALA A 6 30.88 2.71 43.65
C ALA A 6 30.75 1.21 43.27
N MET A 7 30.90 0.86 41.99
CA MET A 7 31.81 -0.17 41.41
C MET A 7 31.41 -0.35 39.93
N ALA A 8 32.17 0.08 38.90
CA ALA A 8 33.51 -0.37 38.44
C ALA A 8 33.52 -1.89 38.11
N ALA A 9 34.01 -2.41 36.98
CA ALA A 9 34.76 -1.88 35.84
C ALA A 9 35.14 -3.06 34.90
N LEU A 10 35.39 -2.77 33.60
CA LEU A 10 36.29 -3.47 32.63
C LEU A 10 35.93 -4.93 32.18
N ALA A 11 36.20 -5.43 30.97
CA ALA A 11 37.23 -5.15 29.95
C ALA A 11 36.84 -5.64 28.53
N LEU A 12 37.59 -5.11 27.54
CA LEU A 12 37.68 -5.40 26.10
C LEU A 12 38.14 -6.82 25.73
N LEU A 13 37.82 -7.29 24.50
CA LEU A 13 38.53 -8.24 23.58
C LEU A 13 37.48 -8.72 22.54
N ALA A 14 37.69 -8.99 21.25
CA ALA A 14 38.79 -8.90 20.30
C ALA A 14 38.15 -9.12 18.89
N ALA A 15 38.75 -8.55 17.85
CA ALA A 15 38.39 -8.82 16.47
C ALA A 15 38.80 -10.25 16.04
N CYS A 16 37.94 -10.95 15.29
CA CYS A 16 38.35 -12.10 14.48
C CYS A 16 37.62 -12.05 13.13
N SER A 17 38.37 -11.59 12.13
CA SER A 17 38.23 -11.93 10.72
C SER A 17 38.66 -13.40 10.53
N SER A 18 37.96 -14.16 9.70
CA SER A 18 38.49 -15.18 8.77
C SER A 18 37.38 -16.03 8.17
N GLU A 19 37.35 -16.06 6.85
CA GLU A 19 36.54 -16.88 5.95
C GLU A 19 37.35 -18.12 5.54
N GLU A 20 36.72 -19.31 5.41
CA GLU A 20 37.23 -20.52 4.72
C GLU A 20 36.23 -21.72 4.90
N PRO A 21 36.28 -22.81 4.11
CA PRO A 21 35.95 -22.97 2.69
C PRO A 21 34.83 -24.04 2.44
N VAL A 22 34.34 -24.13 1.20
CA VAL A 22 33.39 -25.16 0.72
C VAL A 22 34.12 -26.49 0.44
N PRO A 23 33.49 -27.64 0.73
CA PRO A 23 33.71 -28.86 -0.03
C PRO A 23 32.43 -29.35 -0.74
N GLU A 24 32.62 -29.77 -2.00
CA GLU A 24 31.60 -30.25 -2.93
C GLU A 24 31.61 -31.80 -3.06
N ALA A 25 30.42 -32.37 -3.36
CA ALA A 25 30.08 -33.62 -4.08
C ALA A 25 30.10 -35.01 -3.36
N PRO A 26 29.39 -36.07 -3.86
CA PRO A 26 28.14 -36.16 -4.68
C PRO A 26 27.15 -37.35 -4.35
N ALA A 27 26.05 -37.46 -5.14
CA ALA A 27 25.23 -38.66 -5.55
C ALA A 27 24.22 -39.28 -4.54
N SER A 28 22.96 -39.71 -4.82
CA SER A 28 22.11 -39.93 -6.03
C SER A 28 20.61 -40.11 -5.65
N GLU A 29 19.68 -39.61 -6.50
CA GLU A 29 18.29 -40.00 -6.92
C GLU A 29 17.30 -40.86 -6.05
N PRO A 30 15.93 -40.76 -6.23
CA PRO A 30 15.21 -40.72 -7.52
C PRO A 30 13.98 -39.78 -7.68
N ALA A 31 13.54 -39.76 -8.94
CA ALA A 31 12.43 -39.08 -9.59
C ALA A 31 11.10 -38.95 -8.81
N ALA A 32 10.58 -37.71 -8.76
CA ALA A 32 9.15 -37.43 -8.74
C ALA A 32 8.81 -36.58 -9.96
N THR A 33 7.96 -37.11 -10.83
CA THR A 33 7.43 -36.46 -12.03
C THR A 33 6.59 -35.26 -11.61
N ALA A 34 7.19 -34.08 -11.54
CA ALA A 34 6.45 -32.83 -11.43
C ALA A 34 5.75 -32.59 -12.76
N SER A 35 4.43 -32.83 -12.80
CA SER A 35 3.58 -32.33 -13.87
C SER A 35 3.60 -30.80 -13.75
N ALA A 36 4.53 -30.16 -14.47
CA ALA A 36 4.57 -28.73 -14.61
C ALA A 36 3.35 -28.33 -15.43
N SER A 37 2.28 -27.96 -14.72
CA SER A 37 1.21 -27.16 -15.31
C SER A 37 1.88 -25.95 -15.96
N PRO A 38 1.59 -25.61 -17.23
CA PRO A 38 2.19 -24.43 -17.83
C PRO A 38 1.77 -23.25 -16.95
N ALA A 39 2.76 -22.66 -16.28
CA ALA A 39 2.59 -21.35 -15.68
C ALA A 39 2.10 -20.46 -16.81
N ALA A 40 0.82 -20.10 -16.77
CA ALA A 40 0.27 -19.12 -17.68
C ALA A 40 1.15 -17.89 -17.51
N SER A 41 1.97 -17.61 -18.52
CA SER A 41 2.76 -16.40 -18.58
C SER A 41 1.74 -15.28 -18.50
N ALA A 42 1.64 -14.67 -17.31
CA ALA A 42 0.79 -13.52 -17.10
C ALA A 42 1.27 -12.50 -18.12
N ALA A 43 0.42 -12.20 -19.10
CA ALA A 43 0.69 -11.13 -20.03
C ALA A 43 1.00 -9.88 -19.21
N PRO A 44 2.01 -9.07 -19.58
CA PRO A 44 2.28 -7.83 -18.87
C PRO A 44 0.97 -7.04 -18.80
N ALA A 45 0.55 -6.72 -17.58
CA ALA A 45 -0.61 -5.87 -17.37
C ALA A 45 -0.39 -4.60 -18.18
N ALA A 46 -1.37 -4.21 -19.00
CA ALA A 46 -1.28 -2.96 -19.72
C ALA A 46 -1.08 -1.83 -18.70
N GLU A 47 0.01 -1.07 -18.85
CA GLU A 47 0.29 0.11 -18.03
C GLU A 47 -0.87 1.10 -18.20
N LEU A 48 -1.63 1.30 -17.12
CA LEU A 48 -2.73 2.25 -17.12
C LEU A 48 -2.18 3.66 -16.92
N ASN A 49 -2.55 4.58 -17.81
CA ASN A 49 -2.12 5.97 -17.70
C ASN A 49 -3.02 6.81 -16.78
N GLU A 50 -4.20 6.32 -16.43
CA GLU A 50 -5.13 7.02 -15.55
C GLU A 50 -5.94 6.00 -14.74
N ILE A 51 -6.35 6.38 -13.53
CA ILE A 51 -7.27 5.59 -12.71
C ILE A 51 -8.56 5.36 -13.53
N PRO A 52 -9.09 4.14 -13.68
CA PRO A 52 -10.28 3.93 -14.52
C PRO A 52 -11.50 4.71 -14.03
N ALA A 53 -12.34 5.17 -14.96
CA ALA A 53 -13.49 6.04 -14.66
C ALA A 53 -14.45 5.46 -13.59
N ALA A 54 -14.57 4.13 -13.53
CA ALA A 54 -15.39 3.46 -12.53
C ALA A 54 -14.93 3.71 -11.08
N PHE A 55 -13.64 3.95 -10.83
CA PHE A 55 -13.12 4.25 -9.50
C PHE A 55 -13.15 5.75 -9.17
N ARG A 56 -13.22 6.62 -10.19
CA ARG A 56 -13.21 8.07 -10.02
C ARG A 56 -14.49 8.57 -9.32
N GLY A 57 -14.37 9.74 -8.73
CA GLY A 57 -15.46 10.45 -8.06
C GLY A 57 -15.24 10.58 -6.55
N TYR A 58 -16.34 10.80 -5.84
CA TYR A 58 -16.34 11.09 -4.41
C TYR A 58 -16.76 9.87 -3.62
N TRP A 59 -16.07 9.62 -2.54
CA TRP A 59 -16.27 8.50 -1.64
C TRP A 59 -16.17 8.97 -0.21
N ASP A 60 -16.92 8.32 0.68
CA ASP A 60 -16.87 8.62 2.11
C ASP A 60 -17.24 7.36 2.89
N ALA A 61 -17.05 7.35 4.21
CA ALA A 61 -17.53 6.26 5.07
C ALA A 61 -19.01 5.93 4.78
N GLU A 62 -19.42 4.69 5.01
CA GLU A 62 -20.81 4.26 4.80
C GLU A 62 -21.81 5.19 5.53
N THR A 63 -21.47 5.62 6.75
CA THR A 63 -22.23 6.57 7.56
C THR A 63 -21.79 8.02 7.41
N GLY A 64 -20.85 8.31 6.52
CA GLY A 64 -20.28 9.64 6.28
C GLY A 64 -21.25 10.61 5.60
N SER A 65 -20.94 11.90 5.68
CA SER A 65 -21.77 13.00 5.18
C SER A 65 -21.53 13.34 3.71
N CYS A 66 -20.52 12.73 3.06
CA CYS A 66 -20.01 13.12 1.74
C CYS A 66 -19.49 14.56 1.69
N ALA A 67 -19.13 15.10 2.85
CA ALA A 67 -18.68 16.47 2.99
C ALA A 67 -17.16 16.57 2.90
N ASN A 68 -16.65 17.68 2.37
CA ASN A 68 -15.21 17.89 2.21
C ASN A 68 -14.44 17.94 3.56
N TRP A 69 -15.17 18.04 4.67
CA TRP A 69 -14.66 17.96 6.04
C TRP A 69 -14.94 16.61 6.73
N SER A 70 -15.45 15.60 6.02
CA SER A 70 -15.55 14.25 6.56
C SER A 70 -14.15 13.63 6.68
N ASP A 71 -13.83 13.08 7.84
CA ASP A 71 -12.54 12.42 8.08
C ASP A 71 -12.25 11.29 7.09
N ALA A 72 -13.30 10.64 6.57
CA ALA A 72 -13.21 9.54 5.62
C ALA A 72 -13.41 9.95 4.15
N GLN A 73 -13.52 11.26 3.87
CA GLN A 73 -13.60 11.80 2.52
C GLN A 73 -12.44 11.31 1.67
N LEU A 74 -12.78 10.87 0.45
CA LEU A 74 -11.83 10.47 -0.56
C LEU A 74 -12.32 10.95 -1.93
N THR A 75 -11.52 11.74 -2.61
CA THR A 75 -11.78 12.17 -3.98
C THR A 75 -10.77 11.51 -4.90
N ILE A 76 -11.26 10.73 -5.86
CA ILE A 76 -10.42 10.01 -6.82
C ILE A 76 -10.55 10.68 -8.18
N GLU A 77 -9.45 11.25 -8.66
CA GLU A 77 -9.31 11.86 -9.97
C GLU A 77 -8.52 10.94 -10.93
N ALA A 78 -8.19 11.41 -12.14
CA ALA A 78 -7.49 10.60 -13.12
C ALA A 78 -6.07 10.18 -12.68
N ARG A 79 -5.35 11.07 -12.00
CA ARG A 79 -3.94 10.88 -11.59
C ARG A 79 -3.64 11.34 -10.17
N ARG A 80 -4.68 11.63 -9.40
CA ARG A 80 -4.61 12.25 -8.08
C ARG A 80 -5.68 11.66 -7.18
N VAL A 81 -5.36 11.43 -5.92
CA VAL A 81 -6.31 10.99 -4.90
C VAL A 81 -6.18 11.89 -3.68
N GLN A 82 -7.24 12.65 -3.38
CA GLN A 82 -7.29 13.55 -2.23
C GLN A 82 -7.96 12.84 -1.05
N PHE A 83 -7.25 12.79 0.07
CA PHE A 83 -7.76 12.39 1.37
C PHE A 83 -8.01 13.65 2.22
N TYR A 84 -8.59 13.50 3.41
CA TYR A 84 -8.88 14.62 4.31
C TYR A 84 -7.62 15.43 4.67
N GLU A 85 -6.53 14.77 5.07
CA GLU A 85 -5.29 15.42 5.53
C GLU A 85 -4.08 15.20 4.61
N SER A 86 -4.26 14.38 3.57
CA SER A 86 -3.16 13.99 2.68
C SER A 86 -3.58 13.90 1.23
N LEU A 87 -2.58 13.86 0.36
CA LEU A 87 -2.72 13.84 -1.07
C LEU A 87 -1.81 12.76 -1.66
N GLY A 88 -2.36 11.88 -2.49
CA GLY A 88 -1.60 10.94 -3.31
C GLY A 88 -1.55 11.37 -4.77
N GLU A 89 -0.34 11.60 -5.30
CA GLU A 89 -0.08 11.71 -6.73
C GLU A 89 0.25 10.31 -7.28
N VAL A 90 -0.45 9.88 -8.33
CA VAL A 90 -0.30 8.52 -8.89
C VAL A 90 1.04 8.41 -9.63
N THR A 91 1.84 7.40 -9.30
CA THR A 91 3.11 7.09 -9.98
C THR A 91 2.98 5.87 -10.89
N SER A 92 2.20 4.86 -10.49
CA SER A 92 1.96 3.64 -11.27
C SER A 92 0.54 3.12 -11.04
N LEU A 93 0.02 2.39 -12.03
CA LEU A 93 -1.30 1.77 -12.00
C LEU A 93 -1.27 0.40 -12.65
N SER A 94 -1.89 -0.58 -11.99
CA SER A 94 -2.20 -1.87 -12.59
C SER A 94 -3.61 -2.32 -12.24
N GLN A 95 -4.28 -3.00 -13.17
CA GLN A 95 -5.65 -3.48 -12.98
C GLN A 95 -5.69 -5.01 -13.15
N PRO A 96 -5.44 -5.77 -12.07
CA PRO A 96 -5.42 -7.23 -12.12
C PRO A 96 -6.82 -7.85 -12.36
N ALA A 97 -7.90 -7.11 -12.11
CA ALA A 97 -9.27 -7.53 -12.40
C ALA A 97 -10.15 -6.32 -12.74
N PRO A 98 -11.31 -6.50 -13.43
CA PRO A 98 -12.17 -5.38 -13.83
C PRO A 98 -12.61 -4.47 -12.67
N ASP A 99 -12.74 -5.03 -11.48
CA ASP A 99 -13.17 -4.37 -10.24
C ASP A 99 -12.02 -4.08 -9.26
N THR A 100 -10.78 -4.43 -9.60
CA THR A 100 -9.62 -4.30 -8.70
C THR A 100 -8.51 -3.49 -9.35
N LEU A 101 -8.04 -2.46 -8.64
CA LEU A 101 -7.00 -1.54 -9.06
C LEU A 101 -5.90 -1.51 -8.00
N VAL A 102 -4.64 -1.63 -8.41
CA VAL A 102 -3.47 -1.40 -7.56
C VAL A 102 -2.83 -0.09 -8.01
N ILE A 103 -2.55 0.78 -7.04
CA ILE A 103 -2.05 2.13 -7.26
C ILE A 103 -0.80 2.34 -6.42
N ASP A 104 0.27 2.81 -7.06
CA ASP A 104 1.41 3.36 -6.33
C ASP A 104 1.29 4.89 -6.31
N PHE A 105 1.54 5.47 -5.14
CA PHE A 105 1.47 6.91 -4.91
C PHE A 105 2.82 7.49 -4.49
N THR A 106 3.03 8.76 -4.83
CA THR A 106 3.80 9.68 -3.99
C THR A 106 2.80 10.47 -3.14
N MET A 107 2.81 10.22 -1.85
CA MET A 107 1.93 10.84 -0.86
C MET A 107 2.56 12.09 -0.27
N SER A 108 1.74 13.07 0.11
CA SER A 108 2.13 14.24 0.89
C SER A 108 1.05 14.61 1.90
N GLY A 109 1.46 15.05 3.09
CA GLY A 109 0.56 15.41 4.20
C GLY A 109 1.37 15.86 5.41
N GLU A 110 0.85 16.81 6.19
CA GLU A 110 1.48 17.32 7.42
C GLU A 110 2.94 17.83 7.30
N GLY A 111 3.40 18.11 6.08
CA GLY A 111 4.78 18.53 5.79
C GLY A 111 5.72 17.40 5.36
N ASP A 112 5.25 16.15 5.35
CA ASP A 112 6.00 14.98 4.94
C ASP A 112 5.63 14.50 3.54
N THR A 113 6.51 13.69 2.95
CA THR A 113 6.30 13.00 1.67
C THR A 113 6.78 11.56 1.78
N TRP A 114 5.98 10.61 1.32
CA TRP A 114 6.30 9.19 1.38
C TRP A 114 5.72 8.46 0.15
N THR A 115 6.16 7.23 -0.08
CA THR A 115 5.57 6.35 -1.11
C THR A 115 4.65 5.35 -0.44
N GLU A 116 3.52 5.07 -1.08
CA GLU A 116 2.53 4.14 -0.56
C GLU A 116 1.88 3.37 -1.70
N GLN A 117 1.59 2.08 -1.48
CA GLN A 117 0.81 1.29 -2.41
C GLN A 117 -0.59 1.07 -1.85
N ALA A 118 -1.62 1.25 -2.67
CA ALA A 118 -2.99 0.94 -2.31
C ALA A 118 -3.61 -0.11 -3.24
N THR A 119 -4.50 -0.93 -2.69
CA THR A 119 -5.41 -1.77 -3.47
C THR A 119 -6.83 -1.26 -3.30
N TYR A 120 -7.48 -0.93 -4.40
CA TYR A 120 -8.87 -0.47 -4.47
C TYR A 120 -9.72 -1.54 -5.14
N ARG A 121 -10.85 -1.86 -4.53
CA ARG A 121 -11.80 -2.85 -5.03
C ARG A 121 -13.22 -2.30 -5.05
N LEU A 122 -13.86 -2.36 -6.20
CA LEU A 122 -15.26 -1.98 -6.37
C LEU A 122 -16.16 -3.16 -6.04
N LEU A 123 -17.09 -2.94 -5.10
CA LEU A 123 -18.10 -3.91 -4.67
C LEU A 123 -19.49 -3.35 -5.01
N ASP A 124 -20.49 -4.23 -4.91
CA ASP A 124 -21.91 -3.86 -5.08
C ASP A 124 -22.18 -3.04 -6.36
N GLY A 125 -21.70 -3.56 -7.50
CA GLY A 125 -21.86 -2.88 -8.79
C GLY A 125 -21.12 -1.54 -8.92
N GLY A 126 -20.13 -1.29 -8.07
CA GLY A 126 -19.37 -0.04 -8.05
C GLY A 126 -19.92 1.01 -7.08
N GLN A 127 -20.84 0.65 -6.19
CA GLN A 127 -21.41 1.54 -5.18
C GLN A 127 -20.62 1.56 -3.87
N VAL A 128 -19.76 0.57 -3.66
CA VAL A 128 -18.86 0.48 -2.50
C VAL A 128 -17.43 0.39 -3.00
N LEU A 129 -16.56 1.22 -2.44
CA LEU A 129 -15.11 1.15 -2.61
C LEU A 129 -14.49 0.57 -1.34
N GLU A 130 -13.83 -0.56 -1.48
CA GLU A 130 -12.96 -1.11 -0.46
C GLU A 130 -11.51 -0.70 -0.79
N SER A 131 -10.82 -0.03 0.14
CA SER A 131 -9.43 0.41 -0.04
C SER A 131 -8.54 -0.15 1.07
N SER A 132 -7.38 -0.69 0.74
CA SER A 132 -6.32 -1.02 1.69
C SER A 132 -5.00 -0.41 1.25
N PHE A 133 -4.08 -0.21 2.20
CA PHE A 133 -2.72 0.25 1.95
C PHE A 133 -1.74 -0.84 2.40
N GLY A 134 -0.82 -1.23 1.51
CA GLY A 134 0.05 -2.38 1.75
C GLY A 134 -0.73 -3.62 2.19
N ASP A 135 -0.35 -4.19 3.34
CA ASP A 135 -1.01 -5.30 4.03
C ASP A 135 -1.99 -4.85 5.14
N GLY A 136 -2.28 -3.55 5.21
CA GLY A 136 -3.19 -2.95 6.18
C GLY A 136 -4.65 -3.37 5.99
N GLU A 137 -5.46 -3.07 7.01
CA GLU A 137 -6.89 -3.39 7.01
C GLU A 137 -7.63 -2.65 5.88
N ALA A 138 -8.58 -3.35 5.27
CA ALA A 138 -9.43 -2.78 4.24
C ALA A 138 -10.52 -1.89 4.86
N PHE A 139 -10.63 -0.67 4.35
CA PHE A 139 -11.65 0.28 4.73
C PHE A 139 -12.70 0.44 3.63
N ARG A 140 -13.99 0.39 3.99
CA ARG A 140 -15.10 0.52 3.04
C ARG A 140 -15.68 1.92 3.04
N ARG A 141 -15.94 2.41 1.84
CA ARG A 141 -16.58 3.69 1.55
C ARG A 141 -17.77 3.50 0.62
N LYS A 142 -18.81 4.31 0.80
CA LYS A 142 -19.90 4.45 -0.16
C LYS A 142 -19.52 5.47 -1.23
N ARG A 143 -20.11 5.32 -2.42
CA ARG A 143 -20.07 6.35 -3.45
C ARG A 143 -20.94 7.55 -3.04
N CYS A 144 -20.42 8.74 -3.24
CA CYS A 144 -21.12 10.01 -3.06
C CYS A 144 -21.49 10.59 -4.43
N GLU A 145 -22.71 11.15 -4.56
CA GLU A 145 -23.16 11.79 -5.81
C GLU A 145 -22.37 13.07 -6.11
N ALA A 146 -22.04 13.82 -5.07
CA ALA A 146 -21.24 15.03 -5.11
C ALA A 146 -20.49 15.23 -3.79
N LEU A 147 -19.46 16.07 -3.84
CA LEU A 147 -18.81 16.60 -2.65
C LEU A 147 -19.67 17.71 -2.05
N VAL A 148 -19.94 17.66 -0.75
CA VAL A 148 -20.63 18.73 -0.02
C VAL A 148 -19.59 19.69 0.54
N ASP A 149 -19.59 20.93 0.06
CA ASP A 149 -18.67 21.96 0.54
C ASP A 149 -19.14 22.61 1.83
N MET A 150 -18.18 23.01 2.67
CA MET A 150 -18.47 23.67 3.94
C MET A 150 -19.21 24.97 3.65
N PRO A 151 -20.39 25.20 4.27
CA PRO A 151 -21.07 26.47 4.11
C PRO A 151 -20.15 27.58 4.66
N MET A 152 -19.85 28.57 3.82
CA MET A 152 -19.19 29.79 4.30
C MET A 152 -20.25 30.62 5.05
N GLU A 153 -20.04 30.80 6.36
CA GLU A 153 -20.86 31.67 7.22
C GLU A 153 -20.66 33.16 6.91
#